data_AF-F4RMU9-F1
#
_entry.id   AF-F4RMU9-F1
#
_cell.length_a   1.000
_cell.length_b   1.000
_cell.length_c   1.000
_cell.angle_alpha   90.00
_cell.angle_beta   90.00
_cell.angle_gamma   90.00
#
_symmetry.space_group_name_H-M   'P 1'
#
loop_
_entity.id
_entity.type
_entity.pdbx_description
1 polymer ?
#
loop_
_entity_poly.entity_id
_entity_poly.type
_entity_poly.pdbx_seq_one_letter_code
_entity_poly.pdbx_strand_id
1 'polypeptide(L)'
;MFNFNPNLNLINLSILITILSSLIQFSSAAIAELDQIYYGVWLDTDVGYQDTPILYNTRLGRNASVFHIAQNMPLTPYNYTTGAGGPAPEYVIENTATDAAVFITVYPTALTVLSDNDFTVLDQSDFNRTVFLRWAPEMQGRWNPYGQLPVLFVQSWQAMYKGIKAIAPATVVVWAPNLGSGYPFGQTADIAAEDLAVLDTNKNGQLDAGDDPYAPYYPGDDYVDWIGLSVYFKQFSVNTNLAQPAGFCSDILTGINSQTGHTTTVNWYDTYCTQKPSKACLIAESGAAYHPNINTGTATQLQIQQAWWQDCITNTTFMDRFPRLRLHMHFEYEKMEADIGAPDLRDYRLTNVSEVLTAFQNDLNTVQDRYHWAQYRVPTQPIKTTGPGVSAPKTATLAVPTLVLQTLRNPLATGLPTLFGTRAASDAWKVTVPIGISALSCISSGVYFIGVGRARALRARRSID
;
A
#
# COMPACT_ATOMS: atom_id res chain seq x y z
N MET A 1 21.92 63.95 -46.34
CA MET A 1 21.80 64.49 -44.98
C MET A 1 20.87 63.59 -44.18
N PHE A 2 21.41 62.65 -43.40
CA PHE A 2 20.75 62.11 -42.22
C PHE A 2 21.87 61.65 -41.27
N ASN A 3 21.95 62.35 -40.14
CA ASN A 3 22.93 62.16 -39.08
C ASN A 3 22.51 60.92 -38.28
N PHE A 4 23.30 59.85 -38.28
CA PHE A 4 23.12 58.74 -37.33
C PHE A 4 23.95 59.02 -36.08
N ASN A 5 23.25 59.27 -34.98
CA ASN A 5 23.80 59.45 -33.65
C ASN A 5 24.10 58.06 -33.03
N PRO A 6 25.34 57.73 -32.62
CA PRO A 6 25.70 56.37 -32.20
C PRO A 6 25.41 56.03 -30.73
N ASN A 7 24.61 56.81 -30.01
CA ASN A 7 24.45 56.69 -28.55
C ASN A 7 23.09 56.14 -28.08
N LEU A 8 22.51 55.18 -28.79
CA LEU A 8 21.41 54.35 -28.28
C LEU A 8 21.56 52.94 -28.81
N ASN A 9 22.30 52.06 -28.11
CA ASN A 9 22.14 50.59 -28.28
C ASN A 9 22.92 49.71 -27.29
N LEU A 10 23.32 50.21 -26.12
CA LEU A 10 23.97 49.36 -25.10
C LEU A 10 23.16 49.19 -23.80
N ILE A 11 22.17 50.05 -23.54
CA ILE A 11 21.36 49.97 -22.30
C ILE A 11 20.16 49.02 -22.44
N ASN A 12 19.65 48.79 -23.65
CA ASN A 12 18.50 47.88 -23.87
C ASN A 12 18.88 46.40 -23.98
N LEU A 13 20.15 46.05 -24.21
CA LEU A 13 20.58 44.66 -24.31
C LEU A 13 20.83 44.03 -22.93
N SER A 14 21.29 44.82 -21.95
CA SER A 14 21.55 44.36 -20.58
C SER A 14 20.27 44.08 -19.79
N ILE A 15 19.20 44.85 -20.04
CA ILE A 15 17.88 44.67 -19.39
C ILE A 15 17.15 43.46 -19.99
N LEU A 16 17.32 43.17 -21.28
CA LEU A 16 16.72 41.99 -21.90
C LEU A 16 17.36 40.67 -21.42
N ILE A 17 18.66 40.68 -21.09
CA ILE A 17 19.37 39.51 -20.55
C ILE A 17 19.03 39.26 -19.08
N THR A 18 18.72 40.30 -18.28
CA THR A 18 18.28 40.13 -16.88
C THR A 18 16.82 39.70 -16.74
N ILE A 19 15.96 40.02 -17.72
CA ILE A 19 14.55 39.59 -17.70
C ILE A 19 14.37 38.17 -18.28
N LEU A 20 15.27 37.70 -19.17
CA LEU A 20 15.24 36.30 -19.64
C LEU A 20 15.89 35.29 -18.69
N SER A 21 16.72 35.73 -17.74
CA SER A 21 17.33 34.82 -16.75
C SER A 21 16.44 34.51 -15.55
N SER A 22 15.25 35.14 -15.47
CA SER A 22 14.27 34.93 -14.40
C SER A 22 13.07 34.03 -14.76
N LEU A 23 13.07 33.35 -15.91
CA LEU A 23 11.90 32.56 -16.37
C LEU A 23 12.22 31.15 -16.89
N ILE A 24 13.40 30.61 -16.57
CA ILE A 24 13.63 29.16 -16.68
C ILE A 24 13.96 28.66 -15.28
N GLN A 25 12.93 28.52 -14.44
CA GLN A 25 13.01 27.51 -13.38
C GLN A 25 13.08 26.17 -14.09
N PHE A 26 14.30 25.71 -14.38
CA PHE A 26 14.51 24.27 -14.54
C PHE A 26 14.02 23.66 -13.24
N SER A 27 12.84 23.03 -13.25
CA SER A 27 12.42 22.22 -12.11
C SER A 27 13.51 21.17 -11.92
N SER A 28 14.27 21.28 -10.84
CA SER A 28 15.20 20.22 -10.46
C SER A 28 14.38 18.94 -10.32
N ALA A 29 14.88 17.84 -10.90
CA ALA A 29 14.32 16.52 -10.69
C ALA A 29 14.11 16.28 -9.19
N ALA A 30 13.05 15.57 -8.82
CA ALA A 30 12.82 15.26 -7.42
C ALA A 30 13.98 14.43 -6.87
N ILE A 31 14.19 14.46 -5.55
CA ILE A 31 15.22 13.64 -4.90
C ILE A 31 15.04 12.16 -5.28
N ALA A 32 16.12 11.50 -5.68
CA ALA A 32 16.13 10.11 -6.18
C ALA A 32 15.24 9.85 -7.42
N GLU A 33 14.85 10.87 -8.18
CA GLU A 33 14.17 10.68 -9.47
C GLU A 33 15.17 10.19 -10.52
N LEU A 34 14.74 9.19 -11.31
CA LEU A 34 15.45 8.69 -12.49
C LEU A 34 14.60 8.95 -13.74
N ASP A 35 15.25 8.94 -14.91
CA ASP A 35 14.53 9.00 -16.19
C ASP A 35 13.69 7.73 -16.43
N GLN A 36 14.18 6.59 -15.96
CA GLN A 36 13.48 5.30 -15.99
C GLN A 36 12.54 5.15 -14.80
N ILE A 37 11.55 4.26 -14.94
CA ILE A 37 10.59 3.94 -13.89
C ILE A 37 11.19 2.88 -12.96
N TYR A 38 11.10 3.09 -11.65
CA TYR A 38 11.37 2.04 -10.67
C TYR A 38 10.28 0.96 -10.71
N TYR A 39 10.66 -0.29 -10.89
CA TYR A 39 9.80 -1.44 -10.63
C TYR A 39 9.95 -1.88 -9.17
N GLY A 40 8.89 -1.69 -8.37
CA GLY A 40 8.86 -2.01 -6.95
C GLY A 40 7.92 -3.16 -6.64
N VAL A 41 8.25 -3.94 -5.59
CA VAL A 41 7.43 -5.08 -5.15
C VAL A 41 7.32 -5.14 -3.63
N TRP A 42 6.10 -5.40 -3.14
CA TRP A 42 5.84 -5.75 -1.75
C TRP A 42 5.55 -7.24 -1.64
N LEU A 43 6.45 -7.98 -0.99
CA LEU A 43 6.37 -9.42 -0.82
C LEU A 43 5.78 -9.80 0.52
N ASP A 44 5.03 -10.90 0.55
CA ASP A 44 4.60 -11.51 1.81
C ASP A 44 5.73 -12.27 2.49
N THR A 45 6.44 -11.55 3.37
CA THR A 45 7.54 -12.09 4.18
C THR A 45 7.08 -12.65 5.53
N ASP A 46 5.79 -12.65 5.82
CA ASP A 46 5.28 -13.08 7.13
C ASP A 46 5.49 -14.59 7.37
N VAL A 47 5.46 -14.97 8.64
CA VAL A 47 5.59 -16.36 9.08
C VAL A 47 4.47 -17.19 8.47
N GLY A 48 4.83 -18.07 7.53
CA GLY A 48 3.90 -18.92 6.78
C GLY A 48 3.94 -18.70 5.27
N TYR A 49 4.36 -17.52 4.82
CA TYR A 49 4.41 -17.16 3.40
C TYR A 49 5.82 -17.24 2.80
N GLN A 50 6.87 -17.09 3.63
CA GLN A 50 8.29 -17.40 3.34
C GLN A 50 8.88 -16.82 2.04
N ASP A 51 8.21 -15.86 1.38
CA ASP A 51 8.77 -15.25 0.19
C ASP A 51 9.90 -14.28 0.55
N THR A 52 10.83 -14.07 -0.37
CA THR A 52 11.98 -13.19 -0.14
C THR A 52 12.37 -12.46 -1.42
N PRO A 53 13.06 -11.30 -1.32
CA PRO A 53 13.59 -10.59 -2.47
C PRO A 53 14.42 -11.46 -3.43
N ILE A 54 15.23 -12.39 -2.89
CA ILE A 54 16.02 -13.33 -3.70
C ILE A 54 15.12 -14.29 -4.48
N LEU A 55 14.14 -14.90 -3.80
CA LEU A 55 13.23 -15.86 -4.43
C LEU A 55 12.39 -15.17 -5.51
N TYR A 56 11.89 -13.97 -5.23
CA TYR A 56 11.16 -13.16 -6.19
C TYR A 56 12.01 -12.84 -7.42
N ASN A 57 13.23 -12.30 -7.24
CA ASN A 57 14.13 -12.00 -8.36
C ASN A 57 14.48 -13.25 -9.18
N THR A 58 14.63 -14.40 -8.52
CA THR A 58 14.88 -15.68 -9.19
C THR A 58 13.70 -16.09 -10.07
N ARG A 59 12.45 -15.96 -9.57
CA ARG A 59 11.24 -16.26 -10.35
C ARG A 59 11.07 -15.28 -11.51
N LEU A 60 11.24 -13.99 -11.26
CA LEU A 60 11.10 -12.94 -12.27
C LEU A 60 12.22 -13.00 -13.32
N GLY A 61 13.40 -13.51 -12.97
CA GLY A 61 14.59 -13.52 -13.82
C GLY A 61 15.27 -12.15 -13.95
N ARG A 62 14.99 -11.22 -13.02
CA ARG A 62 15.48 -9.84 -12.99
C ARG A 62 15.59 -9.35 -11.55
N ASN A 63 16.39 -8.32 -11.33
CA ASN A 63 16.54 -7.68 -10.03
C ASN A 63 15.58 -6.49 -9.90
N ALA A 64 14.47 -6.66 -9.17
CA ALA A 64 13.55 -5.56 -8.89
C ALA A 64 14.30 -4.38 -8.24
N SER A 65 13.92 -3.16 -8.63
CA SER A 65 14.64 -1.95 -8.23
C SER A 65 14.29 -1.44 -6.83
N VAL A 66 13.12 -1.83 -6.31
CA VAL A 66 12.63 -1.40 -5.00
C VAL A 66 11.92 -2.57 -4.33
N PHE A 67 12.20 -2.80 -3.05
CA PHE A 67 11.45 -3.74 -2.23
C PHE A 67 10.75 -3.02 -1.07
N HIS A 68 9.51 -3.40 -0.83
CA HIS A 68 8.68 -2.80 0.21
C HIS A 68 8.73 -3.63 1.50
N ILE A 69 8.94 -2.96 2.63
CA ILE A 69 8.80 -3.48 3.99
C ILE A 69 7.89 -2.59 4.85
N ALA A 70 7.23 -3.17 5.86
CA ALA A 70 6.34 -2.42 6.74
C ALA A 70 6.93 -2.26 8.16
N GLN A 71 6.65 -1.13 8.79
CA GLN A 71 7.06 -0.79 10.16
C GLN A 71 5.87 -0.30 10.97
N ASN A 72 5.60 -0.90 12.13
CA ASN A 72 4.65 -0.34 13.09
C ASN A 72 5.30 0.76 13.95
N MET A 73 4.52 1.75 14.38
CA MET A 73 4.98 2.83 15.25
C MET A 73 4.01 3.10 16.43
N PRO A 74 4.48 3.35 17.66
CA PRO A 74 5.86 3.29 18.15
C PRO A 74 6.54 1.94 17.95
N LEU A 75 7.87 1.96 17.81
CA LEU A 75 8.65 0.74 17.67
C LEU A 75 8.56 -0.09 18.95
N THR A 76 8.03 -1.30 18.86
CA THR A 76 8.02 -2.22 20.00
C THR A 76 9.33 -3.00 20.09
N PRO A 77 9.80 -3.36 21.29
CA PRO A 77 10.98 -4.21 21.44
C PRO A 77 10.80 -5.54 20.71
N TYR A 78 11.87 -6.04 20.09
CA TYR A 78 11.83 -7.33 19.41
C TYR A 78 11.62 -8.48 20.40
N ASN A 79 10.64 -9.32 20.14
CA ASN A 79 10.35 -10.52 20.89
C ASN A 79 10.97 -11.75 20.18
N TYR A 80 12.06 -12.26 20.73
CA TYR A 80 12.78 -13.43 20.19
C TYR A 80 11.98 -14.74 20.22
N THR A 81 10.91 -14.82 21.02
CA THR A 81 10.05 -16.00 21.09
C THR A 81 9.02 -16.00 19.96
N THR A 82 8.41 -14.85 19.68
CA THR A 82 7.33 -14.74 18.68
C THR A 82 7.82 -14.25 17.33
N GLY A 83 9.02 -13.66 17.26
CA GLY A 83 9.53 -12.98 16.07
C GLY A 83 8.87 -11.63 15.78
N ALA A 84 8.11 -11.08 16.73
CA ALA A 84 7.34 -9.85 16.55
C ALA A 84 8.07 -8.60 17.10
N GLY A 85 7.72 -7.43 16.59
CA GLY A 85 8.32 -6.14 16.96
C GLY A 85 9.67 -5.90 16.29
N GLY A 86 10.44 -4.95 16.81
CA GLY A 86 11.73 -4.57 16.25
C GLY A 86 11.62 -3.79 14.92
N PRO A 87 12.77 -3.33 14.39
CA PRO A 87 12.82 -2.60 13.14
C PRO A 87 12.44 -3.51 11.98
N ALA A 88 11.84 -2.91 10.95
CA ALA A 88 11.51 -3.58 9.71
C ALA A 88 12.78 -4.25 9.12
N PRO A 89 12.67 -5.45 8.54
CA PRO A 89 13.81 -6.30 8.30
C PRO A 89 14.56 -5.94 7.00
N GLU A 90 15.08 -4.72 6.86
CA GLU A 90 15.73 -4.22 5.64
C GLU A 90 16.87 -5.12 5.12
N TYR A 91 17.55 -5.84 6.02
CA TYR A 91 18.59 -6.80 5.63
C TYR A 91 18.10 -7.90 4.66
N VAL A 92 16.79 -8.21 4.61
CA VAL A 92 16.26 -9.16 3.62
C VAL A 92 16.46 -8.66 2.19
N ILE A 93 16.51 -7.34 2.01
CA ILE A 93 16.82 -6.69 0.74
C ILE A 93 18.35 -6.68 0.54
N GLU A 94 19.15 -6.44 1.57
CA GLU A 94 20.62 -6.54 1.52
C GLU A 94 21.09 -7.92 1.05
N ASN A 95 20.36 -8.98 1.41
CA ASN A 95 20.66 -10.36 1.00
C ASN A 95 20.65 -10.55 -0.52
N THR A 96 19.97 -9.69 -1.28
CA THR A 96 20.02 -9.72 -2.75
C THR A 96 21.39 -9.36 -3.32
N ALA A 97 22.26 -8.75 -2.52
CA ALA A 97 23.52 -8.15 -2.96
C ALA A 97 23.33 -7.19 -4.14
N THR A 98 22.25 -6.41 -4.11
CA THR A 98 21.94 -5.39 -5.11
C THR A 98 21.79 -4.01 -4.48
N ASP A 99 21.83 -2.98 -5.31
CA ASP A 99 21.54 -1.60 -4.94
C ASP A 99 20.04 -1.27 -4.85
N ALA A 100 19.17 -2.29 -4.83
CA ALA A 100 17.73 -2.11 -4.72
C ALA A 100 17.36 -1.20 -3.55
N ALA A 101 16.51 -0.21 -3.83
CA ALA A 101 16.01 0.72 -2.83
C ALA A 101 15.06 0.02 -1.85
N VAL A 102 14.89 0.61 -0.67
CA VAL A 102 13.85 0.21 0.28
C VAL A 102 12.69 1.18 0.19
N PHE A 103 11.48 0.64 0.07
CA PHE A 103 10.24 1.39 0.30
C PHE A 103 9.69 0.97 1.65
N ILE A 104 9.82 1.81 2.66
CA ILE A 104 9.34 1.51 4.00
C ILE A 104 8.01 2.21 4.25
N THR A 105 6.94 1.44 4.44
CA THR A 105 5.66 1.99 4.88
C THR A 105 5.56 1.92 6.40
N VAL A 106 5.29 3.05 7.02
CA VAL A 106 5.19 3.18 8.47
C VAL A 106 3.73 3.32 8.88
N TYR A 107 3.27 2.44 9.76
CA TYR A 107 1.91 2.37 10.30
C TYR A 107 1.89 2.80 11.77
N PRO A 108 1.47 4.04 12.07
CA PRO A 108 1.19 4.44 13.44
C PRO A 108 0.02 3.63 14.03
N THR A 109 0.19 3.17 15.26
CA THR A 109 -0.89 2.57 16.05
C THR A 109 -1.95 3.61 16.45
N ALA A 110 -1.52 4.85 16.71
CA ALA A 110 -2.33 6.06 16.78
C ALA A 110 -1.43 7.28 16.56
N LEU A 111 -1.97 8.39 16.07
CA LEU A 111 -1.18 9.61 15.90
C LEU A 111 -0.89 10.33 17.23
N THR A 112 -1.72 10.10 18.25
CA THR A 112 -1.63 10.75 19.57
C THR A 112 -0.55 10.18 20.50
N VAL A 113 0.01 9.01 20.17
CA VAL A 113 0.99 8.30 21.03
C VAL A 113 2.43 8.49 20.55
N LEU A 114 2.64 9.24 19.48
CA LEU A 114 3.94 9.44 18.86
C LEU A 114 4.70 10.60 19.51
N SER A 115 6.02 10.44 19.62
CA SER A 115 6.96 11.46 20.07
C SER A 115 8.02 11.72 18.99
N ASP A 116 8.74 12.85 19.10
CA ASP A 116 9.84 13.16 18.17
C ASP A 116 10.92 12.07 18.16
N ASN A 117 11.11 11.38 19.29
CA ASN A 117 12.06 10.27 19.40
C ASN A 117 11.66 9.07 18.54
N ASP A 118 10.36 8.84 18.33
CA ASP A 118 9.86 7.75 17.49
C ASP A 118 10.22 7.96 16.01
N PHE A 119 10.46 9.20 15.56
CA PHE A 119 10.93 9.45 14.19
C PHE A 119 12.41 9.16 14.03
N THR A 120 13.20 9.24 15.11
CA THR A 120 14.66 9.01 15.02
C THR A 120 15.04 7.57 14.71
N VAL A 121 14.18 6.61 15.06
CA VAL A 121 14.42 5.18 14.81
C VAL A 121 14.08 4.74 13.38
N LEU A 122 13.55 5.66 12.55
CA LEU A 122 13.24 5.43 11.14
C LEU A 122 14.41 5.75 10.20
N ASP A 123 15.55 6.17 10.73
CA ASP A 123 16.76 6.22 9.92
C ASP A 123 17.12 4.82 9.42
N GLN A 124 17.23 4.68 8.10
CA GLN A 124 17.61 3.44 7.39
C GLN A 124 18.96 3.63 6.66
N SER A 125 19.79 4.58 7.12
CA SER A 125 21.07 4.91 6.49
C SER A 125 22.11 3.78 6.56
N ASP A 126 21.94 2.81 7.47
CA ASP A 126 22.90 1.73 7.75
C ASP A 126 23.30 0.90 6.52
N PHE A 127 22.39 0.71 5.55
CA PHE A 127 22.63 -0.11 4.36
C PHE A 127 23.10 0.67 3.13
N ASN A 128 23.21 2.01 3.21
CA ASN A 128 23.63 2.87 2.11
C ASN A 128 22.85 2.59 0.80
N ARG A 129 21.52 2.64 0.88
CA ARG A 129 20.60 2.51 -0.26
C ARG A 129 19.63 3.68 -0.30
N THR A 130 18.96 3.87 -1.42
CA THR A 130 17.83 4.81 -1.51
C THR A 130 16.68 4.35 -0.62
N VAL A 131 16.12 5.27 0.17
CA VAL A 131 15.01 5.02 1.10
C VAL A 131 13.80 5.86 0.67
N PHE A 132 12.69 5.20 0.37
CA PHE A 132 11.37 5.81 0.21
C PHE A 132 10.55 5.52 1.47
N LEU A 133 10.21 6.54 2.23
CA LEU A 133 9.44 6.42 3.47
C LEU A 133 8.01 6.87 3.22
N ARG A 134 7.06 5.93 3.26
CA ARG A 134 5.63 6.20 3.17
C ARG A 134 5.02 6.20 4.56
N TRP A 135 4.64 7.37 5.05
CA TRP A 135 4.11 7.53 6.41
C TRP A 135 2.58 7.47 6.42
N ALA A 136 2.00 6.71 7.36
CA ALA A 136 0.57 6.68 7.66
C ALA A 136 -0.32 6.66 6.40
N PRO A 137 -0.15 5.66 5.51
CA PRO A 137 -0.79 5.62 4.21
C PRO A 137 -2.32 5.50 4.28
N GLU A 138 -3.02 5.88 3.21
CA GLU A 138 -4.47 5.65 3.08
C GLU A 138 -5.32 6.23 4.23
N MET A 139 -4.83 7.34 4.78
CA MET A 139 -5.40 8.10 5.89
C MET A 139 -6.84 8.57 5.68
N GLN A 140 -7.34 8.60 4.44
CA GLN A 140 -8.70 9.05 4.16
C GLN A 140 -9.80 8.01 4.50
N GLY A 141 -9.41 6.76 4.78
CA GLY A 141 -10.33 5.67 5.12
C GLY A 141 -10.15 5.16 6.56
N ARG A 142 -11.21 4.59 7.14
CA ARG A 142 -11.27 4.10 8.54
C ARG A 142 -10.72 2.70 8.78
N TRP A 143 -10.07 2.08 7.79
CA TRP A 143 -9.39 0.79 7.99
C TRP A 143 -8.05 0.92 8.71
N ASN A 144 -7.56 2.16 8.88
CA ASN A 144 -6.41 2.49 9.73
C ASN A 144 -6.86 3.25 10.98
N PRO A 145 -6.18 3.09 12.12
CA PRO A 145 -6.52 3.78 13.38
C PRO A 145 -6.31 5.31 13.32
N TYR A 146 -5.57 5.79 12.33
CA TYR A 146 -5.35 7.20 12.03
C TYR A 146 -6.25 7.72 10.88
N GLY A 147 -7.23 6.92 10.47
CA GLY A 147 -8.15 7.20 9.37
C GLY A 147 -9.17 8.28 9.69
N GLN A 148 -9.48 9.14 8.71
CA GLN A 148 -10.45 10.24 8.85
C GLN A 148 -10.14 11.27 9.95
N LEU A 149 -8.86 11.49 10.22
CA LEU A 149 -8.36 12.48 11.18
C LEU A 149 -7.45 13.52 10.49
N PRO A 150 -7.93 14.27 9.47
CA PRO A 150 -7.08 15.15 8.66
C PRO A 150 -6.33 16.21 9.47
N VAL A 151 -6.94 16.80 10.50
CA VAL A 151 -6.28 17.85 11.30
C VAL A 151 -5.07 17.28 12.03
N LEU A 152 -5.26 16.17 12.74
CA LEU A 152 -4.19 15.50 13.47
C LEU A 152 -3.18 14.84 12.53
N PHE A 153 -3.63 14.33 11.38
CA PHE A 153 -2.80 13.74 10.35
C PHE A 153 -1.77 14.75 9.82
N VAL A 154 -2.22 15.94 9.40
CA VAL A 154 -1.31 16.96 8.86
C VAL A 154 -0.32 17.45 9.92
N GLN A 155 -0.76 17.62 11.17
CA GLN A 155 0.14 17.98 12.27
C GLN A 155 1.22 16.92 12.50
N SER A 156 0.83 15.64 12.59
CA SER A 156 1.75 14.52 12.78
C SER A 156 2.70 14.36 11.58
N TRP A 157 2.20 14.55 10.36
CA TRP A 157 2.99 14.51 9.14
C TRP A 157 4.12 15.54 9.16
N GLN A 158 3.80 16.80 9.46
CA GLN A 158 4.77 17.88 9.45
C GLN A 158 5.84 17.69 10.53
N ALA A 159 5.48 17.13 11.69
CA ALA A 159 6.42 16.75 12.73
C ALA A 159 7.36 15.61 12.26
N MET A 160 6.79 14.55 11.69
CA MET A 160 7.55 13.42 11.12
C MET A 160 8.51 13.89 10.03
N TYR A 161 8.06 14.69 9.06
CA TYR A 161 8.90 15.17 7.97
C TYR A 161 10.10 15.95 8.50
N LYS A 162 9.90 16.88 9.45
CA LYS A 162 10.99 17.65 10.07
C LYS A 162 11.96 16.73 10.83
N GLY A 163 11.44 15.77 11.59
CA GLY A 163 12.25 14.79 12.32
C GLY A 163 13.15 13.96 11.40
N ILE A 164 12.57 13.40 10.33
CA ILE A 164 13.31 12.60 9.35
C ILE A 164 14.33 13.44 8.60
N LYS A 165 13.95 14.64 8.11
CA LYS A 165 14.88 15.49 7.36
C LYS A 165 16.05 16.00 8.19
N ALA A 166 15.91 16.10 9.52
CA ALA A 166 16.99 16.49 10.40
C ALA A 166 18.08 15.40 10.56
N ILE A 167 17.71 14.12 10.46
CA ILE A 167 18.63 12.98 10.71
C ILE A 167 19.03 12.25 9.42
N ALA A 168 18.13 12.18 8.44
CA ALA A 168 18.26 11.43 7.20
C ALA A 168 17.75 12.29 6.02
N PRO A 169 18.45 13.39 5.67
CA PRO A 169 18.00 14.34 4.64
C PRO A 169 17.82 13.69 3.25
N ALA A 170 18.51 12.58 2.98
CA ALA A 170 18.43 11.83 1.74
C ALA A 170 17.18 10.93 1.63
N THR A 171 16.48 10.65 2.74
CA THR A 171 15.25 9.84 2.73
C THR A 171 14.16 10.56 1.96
N VAL A 172 13.56 9.88 0.99
CA VAL A 172 12.45 10.38 0.18
C VAL A 172 11.14 10.16 0.93
N VAL A 173 10.50 11.23 1.41
CA VAL A 173 9.23 11.14 2.14
C VAL A 173 8.06 11.16 1.16
N VAL A 174 7.25 10.10 1.20
CA VAL A 174 6.21 9.77 0.22
C VAL A 174 4.81 9.96 0.81
N TRP A 175 4.07 10.95 0.32
CA TRP A 175 2.63 11.12 0.62
C TRP A 175 1.79 10.33 -0.37
N ALA A 176 1.08 9.31 0.09
CA ALA A 176 0.36 8.39 -0.78
C ALA A 176 -0.99 7.94 -0.19
N PRO A 177 -2.09 8.66 -0.49
CA PRO A 177 -3.45 8.23 -0.14
C PRO A 177 -3.89 6.98 -0.92
N ASN A 178 -5.05 6.41 -0.55
CA ASN A 178 -5.78 5.45 -1.39
C ASN A 178 -6.40 6.14 -2.63
N LEU A 179 -6.82 5.38 -3.64
CA LEU A 179 -7.65 5.89 -4.73
C LEU A 179 -8.94 6.54 -4.20
N GLY A 180 -9.39 7.60 -4.87
CA GLY A 180 -10.53 8.41 -4.44
C GLY A 180 -11.88 7.86 -4.87
N SER A 181 -11.92 6.93 -5.84
CA SER A 181 -13.16 6.31 -6.29
C SER A 181 -13.86 5.60 -5.15
N GLY A 182 -15.13 5.96 -4.93
CA GLY A 182 -15.93 5.42 -3.83
C GLY A 182 -15.81 6.19 -2.52
N TYR A 183 -14.98 7.24 -2.42
CA TYR A 183 -14.95 8.15 -1.28
C TYR A 183 -16.36 8.72 -1.00
N PRO A 184 -16.81 8.82 0.26
CA PRO A 184 -16.10 8.56 1.53
C PRO A 184 -16.14 7.09 1.99
N PHE A 185 -16.26 6.14 1.07
CA PHE A 185 -16.26 4.69 1.30
C PHE A 185 -17.38 4.22 2.24
N GLY A 186 -18.50 4.95 2.26
CA GLY A 186 -19.62 4.73 3.17
C GLY A 186 -19.35 5.16 4.63
N GLN A 187 -18.27 5.90 4.89
CA GLN A 187 -17.81 6.28 6.22
C GLN A 187 -18.16 7.75 6.52
N THR A 188 -19.42 8.02 6.89
CA THR A 188 -19.94 9.41 7.04
C THR A 188 -20.45 9.77 8.44
N ALA A 189 -20.49 8.82 9.39
CA ALA A 189 -20.98 9.05 10.75
C ALA A 189 -19.84 9.34 11.74
N ASP A 190 -20.13 9.92 12.91
CA ASP A 190 -19.19 10.09 14.04
C ASP A 190 -17.89 10.85 13.70
N ILE A 191 -18.00 11.91 12.90
CA ILE A 191 -16.87 12.80 12.55
C ILE A 191 -16.82 13.96 13.55
N ALA A 192 -15.65 14.24 14.14
CA ALA A 192 -15.46 15.39 15.01
C ALA A 192 -15.68 16.71 14.24
N ALA A 193 -16.21 17.73 14.91
CA ALA A 193 -16.57 18.99 14.24
C ALA A 193 -15.37 19.69 13.56
N GLU A 194 -14.18 19.60 14.16
CA GLU A 194 -12.94 20.13 13.61
C GLU A 194 -12.46 19.40 12.35
N ASP A 195 -12.60 18.07 12.31
CA ASP A 195 -12.29 17.28 11.13
C ASP A 195 -13.36 17.49 10.04
N LEU A 196 -14.65 17.53 10.39
CA LEU A 196 -15.72 17.78 9.44
C LEU A 196 -15.55 19.13 8.73
N ALA A 197 -15.09 20.18 9.45
CA ALA A 197 -14.88 21.50 8.87
C ALA A 197 -13.87 21.53 7.71
N VAL A 198 -12.91 20.60 7.72
CA VAL A 198 -11.90 20.46 6.64
C VAL A 198 -12.26 19.37 5.64
N LEU A 199 -12.98 18.32 6.06
CA LEU A 199 -13.45 17.23 5.19
C LEU A 199 -14.60 17.66 4.27
N ASP A 200 -15.51 18.50 4.75
CA ASP A 200 -16.57 19.12 3.96
C ASP A 200 -15.95 20.23 3.07
N THR A 201 -15.34 19.80 1.98
CA THR A 201 -14.67 20.65 0.98
C THR A 201 -15.67 21.36 0.07
N ASN A 202 -16.86 20.79 -0.14
CA ASN A 202 -17.92 21.43 -0.93
C ASN A 202 -18.84 22.37 -0.11
N LYS A 203 -18.67 22.40 1.22
CA LYS A 203 -19.33 23.29 2.18
C LYS A 203 -20.85 23.07 2.28
N ASN A 204 -21.31 21.83 2.16
CA ASN A 204 -22.72 21.47 2.27
C ASN A 204 -23.14 21.00 3.68
N GLY A 205 -22.19 20.93 4.62
CA GLY A 205 -22.38 20.53 6.00
C GLY A 205 -22.28 19.03 6.25
N GLN A 206 -21.89 18.23 5.25
CA GLN A 206 -21.76 16.77 5.33
C GLN A 206 -20.47 16.32 4.64
N LEU A 207 -19.96 15.15 5.02
CA LEU A 207 -18.93 14.46 4.23
C LEU A 207 -19.63 13.54 3.21
N ASP A 208 -19.43 13.77 1.92
CA ASP A 208 -20.04 12.99 0.85
C ASP A 208 -19.14 12.80 -0.39
N ALA A 209 -19.70 12.20 -1.45
CA ALA A 209 -18.97 11.89 -2.67
C ALA A 209 -18.59 13.14 -3.51
N GLY A 210 -19.15 14.29 -3.16
CA GLY A 210 -18.81 15.60 -3.73
C GLY A 210 -17.65 16.27 -3.02
N ASP A 211 -16.99 15.61 -2.06
CA ASP A 211 -15.80 16.13 -1.40
C ASP A 211 -14.49 15.68 -2.08
N ASP A 212 -13.44 16.48 -1.90
CA ASP A 212 -12.07 16.15 -2.31
C ASP A 212 -11.48 15.11 -1.34
N PRO A 213 -11.16 13.89 -1.80
CA PRO A 213 -10.66 12.82 -0.93
C PRO A 213 -9.21 13.04 -0.48
N TYR A 214 -8.52 14.06 -1.00
CA TYR A 214 -7.08 14.24 -0.93
C TYR A 214 -6.67 15.52 -0.23
N ALA A 215 -7.25 16.65 -0.63
CA ALA A 215 -6.85 17.98 -0.16
C ALA A 215 -6.82 18.14 1.37
N PRO A 216 -7.79 17.60 2.15
CA PRO A 216 -7.77 17.71 3.61
C PRO A 216 -6.54 17.05 4.28
N TYR A 217 -5.90 16.10 3.60
CA TYR A 217 -4.75 15.35 4.11
C TYR A 217 -3.41 15.77 3.49
N TYR A 218 -3.41 16.74 2.57
CA TYR A 218 -2.17 17.17 1.91
C TYR A 218 -1.39 18.14 2.82
N PRO A 219 -0.17 17.79 3.25
CA PRO A 219 0.55 18.53 4.29
C PRO A 219 1.26 19.80 3.77
N GLY A 220 1.27 20.01 2.45
CA GLY A 220 1.94 21.11 1.75
C GLY A 220 3.22 20.67 1.03
N ASP A 221 3.57 21.39 -0.04
CA ASP A 221 4.71 21.06 -0.92
C ASP A 221 6.05 21.04 -0.18
N ASP A 222 6.21 21.82 0.88
CA ASP A 222 7.43 21.86 1.70
C ASP A 222 7.64 20.62 2.57
N TYR A 223 6.63 19.75 2.68
CA TYR A 223 6.62 18.59 3.56
C TYR A 223 6.47 17.26 2.81
N VAL A 224 6.65 17.26 1.49
CA VAL A 224 6.52 16.05 0.65
C VAL A 224 7.65 16.03 -0.36
N ASP A 225 8.30 14.89 -0.56
CA ASP A 225 9.28 14.75 -1.64
C ASP A 225 8.64 14.10 -2.87
N TRP A 226 7.87 13.03 -2.66
CA TRP A 226 7.18 12.27 -3.70
C TRP A 226 5.71 12.08 -3.36
N ILE A 227 4.86 12.01 -4.40
CA ILE A 227 3.40 11.92 -4.25
C ILE A 227 2.90 10.63 -4.90
N GLY A 228 2.21 9.79 -4.14
CA GLY A 228 1.74 8.49 -4.61
C GLY A 228 0.24 8.28 -4.50
N LEU A 229 -0.21 7.14 -5.00
CA LEU A 229 -1.57 6.64 -4.85
C LEU A 229 -1.54 5.12 -4.67
N SER A 230 -2.33 4.56 -3.74
CA SER A 230 -2.66 3.13 -3.79
C SER A 230 -3.73 2.91 -4.86
N VAL A 231 -3.50 1.96 -5.77
CA VAL A 231 -4.44 1.65 -6.86
C VAL A 231 -4.64 0.15 -6.93
N TYR A 232 -5.81 -0.32 -6.53
CA TYR A 232 -6.15 -1.74 -6.63
C TYR A 232 -7.40 -1.93 -7.47
N PHE A 233 -7.40 -2.99 -8.27
CA PHE A 233 -8.62 -3.52 -8.84
C PHE A 233 -9.09 -4.73 -8.02
N LYS A 234 -10.13 -4.51 -7.21
CA LYS A 234 -10.67 -5.51 -6.26
C LYS A 234 -12.08 -5.96 -6.62
N GLN A 235 -12.45 -5.79 -7.89
CA GLN A 235 -13.85 -5.69 -8.32
C GLN A 235 -14.56 -4.47 -7.73
N PHE A 236 -15.85 -4.36 -7.99
CA PHE A 236 -16.62 -3.15 -7.77
C PHE A 236 -17.60 -3.24 -6.60
N SER A 237 -18.52 -4.21 -6.66
CA SER A 237 -19.63 -4.32 -5.70
C SER A 237 -19.84 -5.73 -5.17
N VAL A 238 -19.23 -6.73 -5.81
CA VAL A 238 -19.33 -8.15 -5.43
C VAL A 238 -18.01 -8.85 -5.67
N ASN A 239 -17.69 -9.85 -4.84
CA ASN A 239 -16.57 -10.75 -5.10
C ASN A 239 -16.92 -11.63 -6.32
N THR A 240 -16.12 -11.51 -7.37
CA THR A 240 -16.30 -12.20 -8.66
C THR A 240 -15.00 -12.15 -9.44
N ASN A 241 -14.76 -13.10 -10.34
CA ASN A 241 -13.57 -13.12 -11.19
C ASN A 241 -13.88 -12.49 -12.56
N LEU A 242 -13.74 -11.16 -12.63
CA LEU A 242 -13.80 -10.38 -13.86
C LEU A 242 -12.50 -9.61 -14.07
N ALA A 243 -12.05 -9.51 -15.32
CA ALA A 243 -10.97 -8.61 -15.68
C ALA A 243 -11.44 -7.15 -15.59
N GLN A 244 -10.53 -6.25 -15.23
CA GLN A 244 -10.85 -4.83 -15.17
C GLN A 244 -11.22 -4.27 -16.56
N PRO A 245 -12.04 -3.21 -16.61
CA PRO A 245 -12.25 -2.47 -17.85
C PRO A 245 -10.93 -1.89 -18.39
N ALA A 246 -10.80 -1.79 -19.72
CA ALA A 246 -9.65 -1.15 -20.34
C ALA A 246 -9.56 0.33 -19.94
N GLY A 247 -8.35 0.82 -19.65
CA GLY A 247 -8.13 2.20 -19.22
C GLY A 247 -8.38 2.46 -17.73
N PHE A 248 -8.67 1.42 -16.93
CA PHE A 248 -8.90 1.54 -15.49
C PHE A 248 -7.83 2.38 -14.78
N CYS A 249 -6.55 2.11 -15.01
CA CYS A 249 -5.46 2.85 -14.37
C CYS A 249 -5.43 4.32 -14.81
N SER A 250 -5.68 4.61 -16.08
CA SER A 250 -5.77 6.00 -16.55
C SER A 250 -6.98 6.73 -15.93
N ASP A 251 -8.11 6.06 -15.81
CA ASP A 251 -9.34 6.62 -15.26
C ASP A 251 -9.12 7.01 -13.79
N ILE A 252 -8.57 6.11 -12.97
CA ILE A 252 -8.25 6.40 -11.57
C ILE A 252 -7.36 7.65 -11.44
N LEU A 253 -6.30 7.73 -12.24
CA LEU A 253 -5.36 8.87 -12.18
C LEU A 253 -5.98 10.18 -12.65
N THR A 254 -6.98 10.14 -13.51
CA THR A 254 -7.65 11.33 -14.06
C THR A 254 -8.95 11.67 -13.35
N GLY A 255 -9.27 10.95 -12.27
CA GLY A 255 -10.49 11.18 -11.49
C GLY A 255 -11.75 10.71 -12.22
N ILE A 256 -11.70 9.58 -12.91
CA ILE A 256 -12.86 8.98 -13.58
C ILE A 256 -13.20 7.68 -12.86
N ASN A 257 -14.48 7.51 -12.52
CA ASN A 257 -14.98 6.24 -12.02
C ASN A 257 -15.11 5.26 -13.19
N SER A 258 -14.24 4.24 -13.23
CA SER A 258 -14.19 3.26 -14.32
C SER A 258 -15.43 2.40 -14.49
N GLN A 259 -16.39 2.42 -13.56
CA GLN A 259 -17.69 1.74 -13.73
C GLN A 259 -18.72 2.61 -14.43
N THR A 260 -18.77 3.87 -14.05
CA THR A 260 -19.89 4.77 -14.40
C THR A 260 -19.49 5.82 -15.42
N GLY A 261 -18.19 6.02 -15.65
CA GLY A 261 -17.65 7.12 -16.46
C GLY A 261 -17.82 8.49 -15.81
N HIS A 262 -18.33 8.56 -14.58
CA HIS A 262 -18.48 9.83 -13.88
C HIS A 262 -17.12 10.37 -13.43
N THR A 263 -16.87 11.64 -13.74
CA THR A 263 -15.72 12.38 -13.22
C THR A 263 -15.94 12.67 -11.74
N THR A 264 -14.95 12.34 -10.91
CA THR A 264 -14.86 12.70 -9.51
C THR A 264 -14.50 14.18 -9.38
N THR A 265 -14.41 14.68 -8.16
CA THR A 265 -14.06 16.07 -7.86
C THR A 265 -12.63 16.44 -8.25
N VAL A 266 -11.73 15.47 -8.41
CA VAL A 266 -10.29 15.72 -8.54
C VAL A 266 -9.64 14.88 -9.63
N ASN A 267 -9.00 15.54 -10.59
CA ASN A 267 -8.00 14.91 -11.46
C ASN A 267 -6.67 14.83 -10.67
N TRP A 268 -6.40 13.67 -10.08
CA TRP A 268 -5.26 13.47 -9.18
C TRP A 268 -3.92 13.73 -9.88
N TYR A 269 -3.74 13.22 -11.09
CA TYR A 269 -2.48 13.36 -11.81
C TYR A 269 -2.18 14.81 -12.19
N ASP A 270 -3.18 15.55 -12.65
CA ASP A 270 -2.99 16.96 -12.97
C ASP A 270 -2.65 17.75 -11.69
N THR A 271 -3.45 17.58 -10.63
CA THR A 271 -3.34 18.32 -9.37
C THR A 271 -2.03 18.05 -8.62
N TYR A 272 -1.62 16.78 -8.54
CA TYR A 272 -0.53 16.35 -7.65
C TYR A 272 0.76 15.99 -8.38
N CYS A 273 0.73 15.78 -9.70
CA CYS A 273 1.94 15.45 -10.47
C CYS A 273 2.32 16.54 -11.47
N THR A 274 1.35 16.99 -12.28
CA THR A 274 1.61 17.98 -13.34
C THR A 274 1.82 19.37 -12.76
N GLN A 275 0.94 19.80 -11.87
CA GLN A 275 1.01 21.12 -11.22
C GLN A 275 2.10 21.20 -10.13
N LYS A 276 2.81 20.10 -9.84
CA LYS A 276 3.89 20.02 -8.83
C LYS A 276 5.20 19.53 -9.48
N PRO A 277 5.82 20.34 -10.37
CA PRO A 277 6.93 19.90 -11.20
C PRO A 277 8.23 19.59 -10.42
N SER A 278 8.33 19.97 -9.15
CA SER A 278 9.44 19.58 -8.27
C SER A 278 9.22 18.25 -7.53
N LYS A 279 8.08 17.57 -7.74
CA LYS A 279 7.70 16.32 -7.06
C LYS A 279 7.53 15.19 -8.06
N ALA A 280 8.22 14.07 -7.88
CA ALA A 280 7.95 12.87 -8.66
C ALA A 280 6.69 12.17 -8.11
N CYS A 281 6.03 11.40 -8.99
CA CYS A 281 4.85 10.64 -8.62
C CYS A 281 5.06 9.14 -8.72
N LEU A 282 4.21 8.38 -8.03
CA LEU A 282 4.28 6.93 -8.03
C LEU A 282 2.91 6.26 -7.86
N ILE A 283 2.81 5.01 -8.28
CA ILE A 283 1.79 4.09 -7.79
C ILE A 283 2.42 3.38 -6.59
N ALA A 284 1.98 3.74 -5.38
CA ALA A 284 2.64 3.38 -4.12
C ALA A 284 2.31 1.97 -3.65
N GLU A 285 1.18 1.43 -4.09
CA GLU A 285 0.71 0.08 -3.83
C GLU A 285 -0.29 -0.28 -4.92
N SER A 286 -0.24 -1.49 -5.46
CA SER A 286 -1.17 -1.86 -6.51
C SER A 286 -1.28 -3.34 -6.86
N GLY A 287 -2.39 -3.69 -7.50
CA GLY A 287 -2.59 -5.02 -8.06
C GLY A 287 -4.06 -5.26 -8.43
N ALA A 288 -4.29 -6.36 -9.14
CA ALA A 288 -5.63 -6.89 -9.40
C ALA A 288 -5.82 -8.23 -8.68
N ALA A 289 -6.89 -8.33 -7.90
CA ALA A 289 -7.20 -9.52 -7.12
C ALA A 289 -7.83 -10.61 -8.00
N TYR A 290 -7.21 -11.79 -8.02
CA TYR A 290 -7.92 -13.02 -8.34
C TYR A 290 -8.55 -13.59 -7.06
N HIS A 291 -9.79 -14.08 -7.15
CA HIS A 291 -10.52 -14.63 -6.02
C HIS A 291 -10.53 -16.17 -6.11
N PRO A 292 -9.51 -16.89 -5.56
CA PRO A 292 -9.38 -18.34 -5.69
C PRO A 292 -10.55 -19.15 -5.11
N ASN A 293 -11.24 -18.59 -4.12
CA ASN A 293 -12.35 -19.27 -3.43
C ASN A 293 -13.73 -18.89 -4.00
N ILE A 294 -13.76 -18.10 -5.08
CA ILE A 294 -14.99 -17.59 -5.68
C ILE A 294 -15.14 -18.14 -7.10
N ASN A 295 -16.25 -18.85 -7.33
CA ASN A 295 -16.53 -19.52 -8.60
C ASN A 295 -17.44 -18.69 -9.53
N THR A 296 -17.72 -17.43 -9.20
CA THR A 296 -18.47 -16.49 -10.05
C THR A 296 -17.51 -15.67 -10.91
N GLY A 297 -17.99 -15.22 -12.07
CA GLY A 297 -17.19 -14.49 -13.06
C GLY A 297 -16.78 -15.35 -14.25
N THR A 298 -16.14 -14.73 -15.24
CA THR A 298 -15.78 -15.35 -16.51
C THR A 298 -14.28 -15.33 -16.82
N ALA A 299 -13.50 -14.63 -16.00
CA ALA A 299 -12.07 -14.43 -16.23
C ALA A 299 -11.21 -15.39 -15.41
N THR A 300 -10.16 -15.94 -16.02
CA THR A 300 -9.12 -16.69 -15.30
C THR A 300 -8.20 -15.75 -14.51
N GLN A 301 -7.39 -16.29 -13.61
CA GLN A 301 -6.35 -15.52 -12.91
C GLN A 301 -5.42 -14.81 -13.91
N LEU A 302 -4.99 -15.52 -14.96
CA LEU A 302 -4.19 -14.93 -16.03
C LEU A 302 -4.92 -13.74 -16.66
N GLN A 303 -6.18 -13.88 -17.06
CA GLN A 303 -6.92 -12.80 -17.74
C GLN A 303 -7.09 -11.56 -16.85
N ILE A 304 -7.35 -11.74 -15.55
CA ILE A 304 -7.53 -10.65 -14.60
C ILE A 304 -6.22 -9.89 -14.42
N GLN A 305 -5.16 -10.61 -14.10
CA GLN A 305 -3.87 -9.99 -13.83
C GLN A 305 -3.26 -9.44 -15.13
N GLN A 306 -3.47 -10.09 -16.28
CA GLN A 306 -2.99 -9.60 -17.58
C GLN A 306 -3.62 -8.29 -17.99
N ALA A 307 -4.94 -8.16 -17.80
CA ALA A 307 -5.62 -6.88 -17.99
C ALA A 307 -5.05 -5.78 -17.07
N TRP A 308 -4.58 -6.14 -15.87
CA TRP A 308 -3.92 -5.21 -14.96
C TRP A 308 -2.54 -4.77 -15.45
N TRP A 309 -1.59 -5.69 -15.65
CA TRP A 309 -0.24 -5.28 -16.02
C TRP A 309 -0.19 -4.67 -17.42
N GLN A 310 -1.03 -5.11 -18.36
CA GLN A 310 -1.13 -4.50 -19.70
C GLN A 310 -1.80 -3.12 -19.70
N ASP A 311 -2.39 -2.68 -18.59
CA ASP A 311 -2.94 -1.33 -18.45
C ASP A 311 -1.99 -0.42 -17.67
N CYS A 312 -1.37 -0.92 -16.59
CA CYS A 312 -0.66 -0.09 -15.61
C CYS A 312 0.88 -0.25 -15.62
N ILE A 313 1.40 -1.40 -16.06
CA ILE A 313 2.82 -1.78 -15.94
C ILE A 313 3.52 -1.88 -17.30
N THR A 314 2.88 -2.42 -18.33
CA THR A 314 3.53 -2.67 -19.63
C THR A 314 2.97 -1.83 -20.76
N ASN A 315 2.02 -0.94 -20.46
CA ASN A 315 1.42 -0.04 -21.43
C ASN A 315 2.30 1.18 -21.68
N THR A 316 3.00 1.22 -22.81
CA THR A 316 3.85 2.36 -23.18
C THR A 316 3.05 3.65 -23.40
N THR A 317 1.81 3.55 -23.91
CA THR A 317 0.94 4.73 -24.08
C THR A 317 0.54 5.32 -22.72
N PHE A 318 0.28 4.48 -21.72
CA PHE A 318 0.05 4.92 -20.35
C PHE A 318 1.30 5.60 -19.77
N MET A 319 2.48 4.99 -19.91
CA MET A 319 3.74 5.57 -19.43
C MET A 319 4.04 6.93 -20.07
N ASP A 320 3.79 7.07 -21.37
CA ASP A 320 4.04 8.31 -22.12
C ASP A 320 3.01 9.39 -21.79
N ARG A 321 1.77 9.00 -21.47
CA ARG A 321 0.72 9.91 -21.00
C ARG A 321 0.96 10.40 -19.57
N PHE A 322 1.56 9.56 -18.73
CA PHE A 322 1.81 9.86 -17.31
C PHE A 322 3.30 9.88 -16.97
N PRO A 323 4.14 10.71 -17.63
CA PRO A 323 5.59 10.66 -17.53
C PRO A 323 6.11 10.97 -16.12
N ARG A 324 5.37 11.70 -15.28
CA ARG A 324 5.73 11.95 -13.87
C ARG A 324 5.64 10.72 -12.97
N LEU A 325 5.07 9.60 -13.43
CA LEU A 325 5.08 8.34 -12.67
C LEU A 325 6.46 7.69 -12.80
N ARG A 326 7.21 7.69 -11.71
CA ARG A 326 8.60 7.24 -11.65
C ARG A 326 8.80 6.00 -10.81
N LEU A 327 7.77 5.48 -10.15
CA LEU A 327 7.80 4.20 -9.46
C LEU A 327 6.42 3.53 -9.56
N HIS A 328 6.43 2.23 -9.85
CA HIS A 328 5.23 1.38 -9.79
C HIS A 328 5.47 0.26 -8.78
N MET A 329 4.74 0.26 -7.68
CA MET A 329 4.83 -0.74 -6.62
C MET A 329 3.73 -1.80 -6.79
N HIS A 330 4.11 -3.04 -7.05
CA HIS A 330 3.19 -4.17 -7.12
C HIS A 330 3.07 -4.89 -5.77
N PHE A 331 1.85 -5.21 -5.37
CA PHE A 331 1.52 -5.94 -4.14
C PHE A 331 1.51 -7.45 -4.43
N GLU A 332 2.62 -8.12 -4.16
CA GLU A 332 2.82 -9.55 -4.40
C GLU A 332 2.38 -10.35 -3.15
N TYR A 333 1.08 -10.31 -2.86
CA TYR A 333 0.48 -10.91 -1.68
C TYR A 333 -0.73 -11.77 -2.02
N GLU A 334 -1.00 -12.74 -1.13
CA GLU A 334 -2.30 -13.38 -1.03
C GLU A 334 -2.92 -12.98 0.31
N LYS A 335 -4.10 -12.39 0.30
CA LYS A 335 -4.66 -11.72 1.48
C LYS A 335 -6.15 -12.02 1.63
N MET A 336 -6.57 -12.29 2.87
CA MET A 336 -7.99 -12.29 3.23
C MET A 336 -8.49 -10.85 3.31
N GLU A 337 -9.53 -10.51 2.55
CA GLU A 337 -10.15 -9.18 2.56
C GLU A 337 -11.67 -9.26 2.73
N ALA A 338 -12.27 -8.18 3.21
CA ALA A 338 -13.69 -8.09 3.55
C ALA A 338 -14.28 -6.69 3.25
N ASP A 339 -13.63 -5.94 2.36
CA ASP A 339 -14.06 -4.60 1.93
C ASP A 339 -15.23 -4.64 0.93
N ILE A 340 -15.37 -5.74 0.18
CA ILE A 340 -16.47 -5.98 -0.76
C ILE A 340 -17.05 -7.37 -0.47
N GLY A 341 -18.36 -7.44 -0.21
CA GLY A 341 -19.05 -8.71 0.01
C GLY A 341 -18.61 -9.47 1.27
N ALA A 342 -18.75 -10.80 1.23
CA ALA A 342 -18.32 -11.67 2.32
C ALA A 342 -16.78 -11.83 2.31
N PRO A 343 -16.13 -12.03 3.48
CA PRO A 343 -14.69 -12.19 3.53
C PRO A 343 -14.18 -13.30 2.60
N ASP A 344 -13.18 -13.00 1.78
CA ASP A 344 -12.61 -13.95 0.83
C ASP A 344 -11.10 -13.78 0.66
N LEU A 345 -10.46 -14.82 0.11
CA LEU A 345 -9.03 -14.82 -0.17
C LEU A 345 -8.81 -14.18 -1.54
N ARG A 346 -7.80 -13.30 -1.64
CA ARG A 346 -7.46 -12.57 -2.85
C ARG A 346 -5.98 -12.75 -3.17
N ASP A 347 -5.70 -13.27 -4.35
CA ASP A 347 -4.34 -13.48 -4.85
C ASP A 347 -3.96 -12.35 -5.82
N TYR A 348 -3.01 -11.53 -5.40
CA TYR A 348 -2.45 -10.44 -6.20
C TYR A 348 -1.14 -10.84 -6.89
N ARG A 349 -0.53 -11.97 -6.50
CA ARG A 349 0.82 -12.36 -6.91
C ARG A 349 0.91 -12.64 -8.40
N LEU A 350 1.91 -12.05 -9.07
CA LEU A 350 2.20 -12.29 -10.48
C LEU A 350 3.19 -13.43 -10.69
N THR A 351 3.97 -13.80 -9.66
CA THR A 351 5.07 -14.77 -9.80
C THR A 351 4.76 -16.15 -9.22
N ASN A 352 3.57 -16.34 -8.64
CA ASN A 352 3.19 -17.59 -7.97
C ASN A 352 2.71 -18.69 -8.94
N VAL A 353 1.96 -18.32 -10.00
CA VAL A 353 1.39 -19.27 -10.96
C VAL A 353 2.21 -19.25 -12.25
N SER A 354 2.69 -20.42 -12.71
CA SER A 354 3.62 -20.51 -13.86
C SER A 354 3.08 -19.88 -15.15
N GLU A 355 1.79 -20.04 -15.43
CA GLU A 355 1.14 -19.45 -16.61
C GLU A 355 1.12 -17.92 -16.52
N VAL A 356 0.76 -17.37 -15.36
CA VAL A 356 0.78 -15.93 -15.09
C VAL A 356 2.19 -15.36 -15.19
N LEU A 357 3.15 -16.00 -14.51
CA LEU A 357 4.55 -15.58 -14.49
C LEU A 357 5.13 -15.53 -15.92
N THR A 358 4.89 -16.58 -16.72
CA THR A 358 5.40 -16.65 -18.09
C THR A 358 4.82 -15.53 -18.95
N ALA A 359 3.51 -15.29 -18.85
CA ALA A 359 2.84 -14.21 -19.59
C ALA A 359 3.33 -12.83 -19.14
N PHE A 360 3.46 -12.61 -17.83
CA PHE A 360 3.97 -11.36 -17.28
C PHE A 360 5.40 -11.08 -17.72
N GLN A 361 6.30 -12.08 -17.67
CA GLN A 361 7.67 -11.95 -18.16
C GLN A 361 7.71 -11.59 -19.65
N ASN A 362 6.87 -12.22 -20.48
CA ASN A 362 6.80 -11.92 -21.90
C ASN A 362 6.44 -10.45 -22.15
N ASP A 363 5.39 -9.94 -21.51
CA ASP A 363 4.94 -8.57 -21.68
C ASP A 363 5.93 -7.57 -21.06
N LEU A 364 6.46 -7.85 -19.87
CA LEU A 364 7.46 -7.02 -19.19
C LEU A 364 8.75 -6.87 -20.02
N ASN A 365 9.18 -7.93 -20.71
CA ASN A 365 10.35 -7.88 -21.57
C ASN A 365 10.21 -6.88 -22.72
N THR A 366 8.98 -6.60 -23.18
CA THR A 366 8.74 -5.64 -24.27
C THR A 366 8.96 -4.18 -23.85
N VAL A 367 8.93 -3.90 -22.54
CA VAL A 367 9.09 -2.56 -21.96
C VAL A 367 10.25 -2.47 -20.97
N GLN A 368 11.12 -3.49 -20.89
CA GLN A 368 12.16 -3.58 -19.87
C GLN A 368 13.09 -2.36 -19.83
N ASP A 369 13.33 -1.72 -20.97
CA ASP A 369 14.20 -0.53 -21.09
C ASP A 369 13.56 0.75 -20.51
N ARG A 370 12.25 0.73 -20.29
CA ARG A 370 11.51 1.79 -19.57
C ARG A 370 11.74 1.72 -18.06
N TYR A 371 12.17 0.56 -17.56
CA TYR A 371 12.36 0.30 -16.14
C TYR A 371 13.82 0.35 -15.74
N HIS A 372 14.07 0.90 -14.56
CA HIS A 372 15.32 0.75 -13.85
C HIS A 372 15.33 -0.61 -13.14
N TRP A 373 16.43 -1.33 -13.25
CA TRP A 373 16.65 -2.63 -12.59
C TRP A 373 17.87 -2.53 -11.67
N ALA A 374 17.76 -3.10 -10.47
CA ALA A 374 18.83 -3.03 -9.49
C ALA A 374 20.09 -3.76 -10.00
N GLN A 375 21.25 -3.16 -9.77
CA GLN A 375 22.55 -3.71 -10.12
C GLN A 375 23.17 -4.41 -8.92
N TYR A 376 23.99 -5.42 -9.20
CA TYR A 376 24.74 -6.07 -8.14
C TYR A 376 25.72 -5.08 -7.49
N ARG A 377 25.77 -5.10 -6.17
CA ARG A 377 26.76 -4.39 -5.37
C ARG A 377 27.29 -5.28 -4.25
N VAL A 378 28.45 -4.92 -3.74
CA VAL A 378 28.97 -5.55 -2.53
C VAL A 378 28.06 -5.16 -1.34
N PRO A 379 27.63 -6.12 -0.51
CA PRO A 379 26.90 -5.80 0.70
C PRO A 379 27.69 -4.86 1.62
N THR A 380 27.02 -3.84 2.14
CA THR A 380 27.60 -2.79 3.01
C THR A 380 27.59 -3.19 4.48
N GLN A 381 26.68 -4.12 4.84
CA GLN A 381 26.56 -4.68 6.18
C GLN A 381 26.64 -6.20 6.13
N PRO A 382 27.08 -6.87 7.21
CA PRO A 382 27.01 -8.32 7.31
C PRO A 382 25.57 -8.80 7.17
N ILE A 383 25.37 -9.79 6.30
CA ILE A 383 24.08 -10.48 6.15
C ILE A 383 23.73 -11.14 7.49
N LYS A 384 22.66 -10.68 8.14
CA LYS A 384 22.18 -11.25 9.40
C LYS A 384 21.50 -12.60 9.12
N THR A 385 22.03 -13.66 9.72
CA THR A 385 21.49 -15.02 9.66
C THR A 385 20.64 -15.40 10.87
N THR A 386 20.56 -14.51 11.87
CA THR A 386 19.71 -14.61 13.07
C THR A 386 19.30 -13.19 13.53
N GLY A 387 18.11 -13.04 14.12
CA GLY A 387 17.63 -11.75 14.66
C GLY A 387 16.24 -11.33 14.17
N PRO A 388 15.85 -10.05 14.39
CA PRO A 388 14.59 -9.49 13.90
C PRO A 388 14.32 -9.79 12.44
N GLY A 389 13.14 -10.35 12.13
CA GLY A 389 12.71 -10.71 10.77
C GLY A 389 13.31 -11.99 10.19
N VAL A 390 14.26 -12.64 10.85
CA VAL A 390 14.81 -13.91 10.37
C VAL A 390 13.86 -14.99 10.84
N SER A 391 13.02 -15.50 9.93
CA SER A 391 12.27 -16.72 10.16
C SER A 391 13.21 -17.77 10.72
N ALA A 392 13.06 -18.13 12.00
CA ALA A 392 13.88 -19.17 12.60
C ALA A 392 13.74 -20.43 11.73
N PRO A 393 14.81 -20.94 11.11
CA PRO A 393 14.68 -22.19 10.40
C PRO A 393 14.29 -23.24 11.44
N LYS A 394 13.15 -23.91 11.22
CA LYS A 394 12.94 -25.23 11.82
C LYS A 394 14.01 -26.13 11.21
N THR A 395 15.17 -26.16 11.85
CA THR A 395 16.27 -27.11 11.62
C THR A 395 16.61 -27.32 10.15
N ALA A 396 17.24 -26.34 9.52
CA ALA A 396 17.89 -26.54 8.22
C ALA A 396 19.39 -26.32 8.39
N THR A 397 20.14 -27.42 8.38
CA THR A 397 21.60 -27.43 8.27
C THR A 397 22.02 -26.64 7.03
N LEU A 398 22.86 -25.62 7.24
CA LEU A 398 23.42 -24.80 6.17
C LEU A 398 24.28 -25.67 5.23
N ALA A 399 23.85 -25.80 3.98
CA ALA A 399 24.70 -26.17 2.85
C ALA A 399 24.52 -25.11 1.76
N VAL A 400 25.63 -24.49 1.36
CA VAL A 400 25.73 -23.45 0.33
C VAL A 400 26.22 -24.11 -0.98
N PRO A 401 25.75 -23.71 -2.17
CA PRO A 401 24.49 -24.08 -2.79
C PRO A 401 24.70 -25.08 -3.95
N THR A 402 23.77 -26.01 -4.15
CA THR A 402 23.55 -26.59 -5.48
C THR A 402 22.24 -26.00 -5.98
N LEU A 403 22.21 -25.55 -7.24
CA LEU A 403 21.01 -25.11 -7.93
C LEU A 403 19.91 -26.18 -7.77
N VAL A 404 18.96 -25.95 -6.87
CA VAL A 404 17.80 -26.81 -6.69
C VAL A 404 16.60 -26.03 -7.23
N LEU A 405 16.08 -26.47 -8.38
CA LEU A 405 14.68 -26.22 -8.75
C LEU A 405 13.81 -26.87 -7.67
N GLN A 406 13.37 -26.09 -6.70
CA GLN A 406 12.34 -26.49 -5.74
C GLN A 406 11.05 -25.73 -6.06
N THR A 407 10.23 -26.33 -6.91
CA THR A 407 8.78 -26.07 -6.92
C THR A 407 8.17 -26.83 -5.74
N LEU A 408 8.28 -26.29 -4.53
CA LEU A 408 7.53 -26.81 -3.38
C LEU A 408 6.48 -25.77 -2.97
N ARG A 409 5.21 -26.12 -3.17
CA ARG A 409 4.09 -25.45 -2.49
C ARG A 409 4.30 -25.63 -0.98
N ASN A 410 4.36 -24.54 -0.23
CA ASN A 410 4.18 -24.62 1.21
C ASN A 410 2.69 -24.90 1.52
N PRO A 411 2.38 -25.80 2.48
CA PRO A 411 1.01 -26.04 2.90
C PRO A 411 0.42 -24.78 3.54
N LEU A 412 -0.84 -24.49 3.22
CA LEU A 412 -1.65 -23.45 3.86
C LEU A 412 -1.54 -23.56 5.39
N ALA A 413 -0.85 -22.60 6.00
CA ALA A 413 -0.97 -22.37 7.43
C ALA A 413 -2.35 -21.73 7.67
N THR A 414 -3.32 -22.53 8.13
CA THR A 414 -4.60 -22.02 8.59
C THR A 414 -4.39 -21.30 9.93
N GLY A 415 -4.05 -20.02 9.86
CA GLY A 415 -3.90 -19.11 10.99
C GLY A 415 -3.64 -17.71 10.48
N LEU A 416 -4.50 -16.76 10.83
CA LEU A 416 -4.49 -15.38 10.31
C LEU A 416 -3.31 -14.58 10.90
N PRO A 417 -2.41 -14.01 10.09
CA PRO A 417 -1.72 -12.78 10.43
C PRO A 417 -2.60 -11.60 10.01
N THR A 418 -2.84 -10.65 10.91
CA THR A 418 -3.46 -9.36 10.58
C THR A 418 -2.38 -8.28 10.62
N LEU A 419 -2.10 -7.67 9.47
CA LEU A 419 -1.30 -6.44 9.37
C LEU A 419 -2.03 -5.21 9.98
N PHE A 420 -3.30 -5.36 10.37
CA PHE A 420 -4.06 -4.34 11.08
C PHE A 420 -4.39 -4.82 12.49
N GLY A 421 -3.87 -4.11 13.48
CA GLY A 421 -4.05 -4.42 14.89
C GLY A 421 -5.51 -4.45 15.31
N THR A 422 -5.84 -5.49 16.09
CA THR A 422 -6.98 -5.62 17.02
C THR A 422 -8.40 -5.43 16.46
N ARG A 423 -9.21 -6.46 16.68
CA ARG A 423 -10.66 -6.47 16.55
C ARG A 423 -11.28 -5.24 17.23
N ALA A 424 -11.82 -4.30 16.46
CA ALA A 424 -13.02 -3.62 16.92
C ALA A 424 -14.13 -4.67 16.90
N ALA A 425 -14.62 -5.05 18.08
CA ALA A 425 -15.79 -5.91 18.19
C ALA A 425 -16.98 -5.17 17.57
N SER A 426 -17.39 -5.57 16.37
CA SER A 426 -18.76 -5.33 15.94
C SER A 426 -19.63 -6.33 16.70
N ASP A 427 -20.30 -5.84 17.76
CA ASP A 427 -21.36 -6.57 18.46
C ASP A 427 -22.52 -6.84 17.50
N ALA A 428 -22.43 -7.94 16.74
CA ALA A 428 -23.59 -8.54 16.11
C ALA A 428 -23.29 -10.00 15.72
N TRP A 429 -24.21 -10.90 16.09
CA TRP A 429 -24.36 -12.30 15.64
C TRP A 429 -23.57 -13.39 16.39
N LYS A 430 -24.12 -13.75 17.57
CA LYS A 430 -24.07 -15.14 18.05
C LYS A 430 -25.09 -15.98 17.28
N VAL A 431 -24.66 -16.73 16.28
CA VAL A 431 -25.41 -17.90 15.78
C VAL A 431 -24.64 -19.14 16.17
N THR A 432 -25.07 -19.75 17.27
CA THR A 432 -24.56 -21.02 17.76
C THR A 432 -25.12 -22.13 16.86
N VAL A 433 -24.27 -22.73 16.03
CA VAL A 433 -24.55 -24.03 15.38
C VAL A 433 -23.93 -25.11 16.27
N PRO A 434 -24.71 -26.02 16.90
CA PRO A 434 -24.13 -27.08 17.70
C PRO A 434 -23.68 -28.23 16.79
N ILE A 435 -22.37 -28.37 16.59
CA ILE A 435 -21.78 -29.60 16.07
C ILE A 435 -21.55 -30.52 17.27
N GLY A 436 -22.40 -31.53 17.41
CA GLY A 436 -22.21 -32.62 18.36
C GLY A 436 -21.13 -33.56 17.85
N ILE A 437 -20.03 -33.69 18.60
CA ILE A 437 -19.13 -34.85 18.50
C ILE A 437 -18.85 -35.36 19.90
N SER A 438 -19.30 -36.58 20.11
CA SER A 438 -19.11 -37.43 21.28
C SER A 438 -17.64 -37.78 21.49
N ALA A 439 -17.12 -37.63 22.70
CA ALA A 439 -15.97 -38.37 23.17
C ALA A 439 -16.12 -38.70 24.65
N LEU A 440 -16.06 -39.99 24.95
CA LEU A 440 -16.12 -40.60 26.26
C LEU A 440 -14.96 -40.16 27.16
N SER A 441 -15.27 -39.89 28.42
CA SER A 441 -14.40 -40.27 29.54
C SER A 441 -15.21 -40.38 30.82
N CYS A 442 -15.23 -41.60 31.36
CA CYS A 442 -15.77 -41.97 32.67
C CYS A 442 -15.04 -41.22 33.79
N ILE A 443 -15.74 -40.89 34.88
CA ILE A 443 -15.44 -41.30 36.28
C ILE A 443 -16.35 -40.55 37.28
N SER A 444 -17.14 -41.37 38.00
CA SER A 444 -17.67 -41.28 39.38
C SER A 444 -18.39 -40.03 39.94
N SER A 445 -19.65 -40.30 40.31
CA SER A 445 -20.24 -40.13 41.66
C SER A 445 -20.56 -38.74 42.21
N GLY A 446 -21.85 -38.51 42.49
CA GLY A 446 -22.31 -37.41 43.34
C GLY A 446 -23.83 -37.22 43.35
N VAL A 447 -24.53 -38.06 44.11
CA VAL A 447 -25.96 -37.96 44.46
C VAL A 447 -26.19 -36.72 45.34
N TYR A 448 -27.25 -35.92 45.11
CA TYR A 448 -28.13 -35.33 46.16
C TYR A 448 -29.39 -34.63 45.58
N PHE A 449 -30.51 -35.37 45.61
CA PHE A 449 -31.83 -35.06 46.22
C PHE A 449 -32.58 -33.69 46.11
N ILE A 450 -33.88 -33.82 45.76
CA ILE A 450 -35.12 -33.09 46.21
C ILE A 450 -35.31 -31.65 45.68
N GLY A 451 -36.47 -31.20 45.18
CA GLY A 451 -37.79 -31.79 45.01
C GLY A 451 -38.86 -30.70 44.78
N VAL A 452 -39.96 -31.11 44.14
CA VAL A 452 -41.37 -30.67 44.29
C VAL A 452 -41.79 -29.21 44.03
N GLY A 453 -42.76 -29.04 43.13
CA GLY A 453 -43.64 -27.86 43.10
C GLY A 453 -44.67 -27.85 41.95
N ARG A 454 -45.85 -28.46 42.15
CA ARG A 454 -47.07 -28.34 41.32
C ARG A 454 -47.86 -27.08 41.69
N ALA A 455 -48.49 -26.41 40.71
CA ALA A 455 -49.88 -25.88 40.72
C ALA A 455 -50.14 -25.04 39.44
N ARG A 456 -50.97 -25.49 38.49
CA ARG A 456 -52.45 -25.34 38.34
C ARG A 456 -52.93 -23.99 37.75
N ALA A 457 -53.43 -24.11 36.51
CA ALA A 457 -54.74 -23.66 36.00
C ALA A 457 -55.09 -22.16 35.93
N LEU A 458 -55.53 -21.72 34.73
CA LEU A 458 -56.90 -21.22 34.49
C LEU A 458 -57.22 -21.15 32.98
N ARG A 459 -58.42 -21.64 32.63
CA ARG A 459 -59.10 -21.59 31.32
C ARG A 459 -59.83 -20.26 31.14
N ALA A 460 -59.98 -19.81 29.89
CA ALA A 460 -61.25 -19.39 29.25
C ALA A 460 -60.95 -18.98 27.78
N ARG A 461 -61.50 -19.70 26.77
CA ARG A 461 -62.64 -19.33 25.90
C ARG A 461 -62.40 -18.03 25.10
N ARG A 462 -62.65 -17.92 23.79
CA ARG A 462 -63.59 -18.61 22.89
C ARG A 462 -63.18 -18.27 21.44
N SER A 463 -63.42 -19.20 20.52
CA SER A 463 -63.45 -18.99 19.07
C SER A 463 -64.76 -18.32 18.64
N ILE A 464 -64.70 -17.50 17.59
CA ILE A 464 -65.77 -17.35 16.59
C ILE A 464 -65.06 -17.26 15.22
N ASP A 465 -65.47 -18.20 14.38
CA ASP A 465 -65.29 -18.44 12.93
C ASP A 465 -63.90 -18.70 12.32
#